data_AF-A0A1F9ERD8-F1
#
_entry.id   AF-A0A1F9ERD8-F1
#
_cell.length_a   1.000
_cell.length_b   1.000
_cell.length_c   1.000
_cell.angle_alpha   90.00
_cell.angle_beta   90.00
_cell.angle_gamma   90.00
#
_symmetry.space_group_name_H-M   'P 1'
#
loop_
_entity.id
_entity.type
_entity.pdbx_description
1 polymer ?
#
loop_
_entity_poly.entity_id
_entity_poly.type
_entity_poly.pdbx_seq_one_letter_code
_entity_poly.pdbx_strand_id
1 'polypeptide(L)'
;MSTSALADRFETADGSRPDARALDEQAARRLPLVAFTVLAGGDAFEGGSAPKDGLACASAWVKERVHLERHRAPKELAARVTERMARQLAGNPTLVARLAGAPPITVDLVPEGGSFVALGFPAAVLERAAGLFWGDQSWPAARIALRREHVDATPMLVEHELSHAVFALAFTTKEQEVAYGHLRPVFGARAAMDEAFAIYSERELCGSWDELERHAPGVYGFTRRQWREDHVFTRFVRKLWFPFKPLAGARPAVEGHRRWNKFSGAR
;
A
#
# COMPACT_ATOMS: atom_id res chain seq x y z
N MET A 1 22.65 28.91 -11.22
CA MET A 1 22.07 28.48 -9.93
C MET A 1 21.41 27.13 -10.16
N SER A 2 22.00 26.05 -9.64
CA SER A 2 21.65 24.67 -9.97
C SER A 2 20.38 24.23 -9.23
N THR A 3 19.42 23.69 -9.98
CA THR A 3 18.12 23.17 -9.51
C THR A 3 18.30 21.92 -8.65
N SER A 4 18.51 22.10 -7.36
CA SER A 4 18.56 21.05 -6.33
C SER A 4 17.16 20.80 -5.73
N ALA A 5 16.19 20.40 -6.56
CA ALA A 5 14.80 20.22 -6.12
C ALA A 5 14.34 18.76 -5.99
N LEU A 6 15.22 17.77 -6.14
CA LEU A 6 14.86 16.35 -6.11
C LEU A 6 15.90 15.45 -5.40
N ALA A 7 16.70 16.00 -4.47
CA ALA A 7 17.52 15.15 -3.61
C ALA A 7 16.66 14.53 -2.49
N ASP A 8 15.52 13.93 -2.85
CA ASP A 8 14.84 12.96 -2.01
C ASP A 8 15.76 11.76 -1.92
N ARG A 9 16.47 11.69 -0.80
CA ARG A 9 17.13 10.47 -0.39
C ARG A 9 15.98 9.54 0.01
N PHE A 10 15.44 8.83 -0.97
CA PHE A 10 14.61 7.65 -0.77
C PHE A 10 15.38 6.66 0.09
N GLU A 11 14.70 5.72 0.75
CA GLU A 11 15.18 4.75 1.76
C GLU A 11 16.62 4.18 1.64
N THR A 12 17.29 4.35 0.50
CA THR A 12 18.72 4.10 0.24
C THR A 12 19.48 5.36 -0.24
N ALA A 13 20.68 5.59 0.31
CA ALA A 13 21.55 6.72 -0.03
C ALA A 13 22.10 6.69 -1.46
N ASP A 14 22.20 5.50 -2.05
CA ASP A 14 22.72 5.24 -3.41
C ASP A 14 21.62 5.00 -4.45
N GLY A 15 20.35 5.02 -4.04
CA GLY A 15 19.21 4.74 -4.90
C GLY A 15 18.97 3.25 -5.20
N SER A 16 19.70 2.33 -4.57
CA SER A 16 19.44 0.88 -4.65
C SER A 16 18.03 0.53 -4.21
N ARG A 17 17.50 -0.58 -4.73
CA ARG A 17 16.12 -1.03 -4.50
C ARG A 17 16.13 -2.52 -4.14
N PRO A 18 15.10 -2.97 -3.40
CA PRO A 18 14.93 -4.39 -3.16
C PRO A 18 14.73 -5.13 -4.49
N ASP A 19 15.48 -6.22 -4.68
CA ASP A 19 15.26 -7.18 -5.76
C ASP A 19 14.33 -8.29 -5.26
N ALA A 20 13.08 -7.94 -5.01
CA ALA A 20 12.12 -8.90 -4.49
C ALA A 20 11.67 -9.87 -5.58
N ARG A 21 11.44 -11.13 -5.23
CA ARG A 21 10.86 -12.11 -6.16
C ARG A 21 9.38 -11.78 -6.42
N ALA A 22 9.12 -11.25 -7.61
CA ALA A 22 7.77 -10.95 -8.09
C ALA A 22 6.88 -12.20 -8.18
N LEU A 23 5.56 -11.98 -8.22
CA LEU A 23 4.58 -13.04 -8.39
C LEU A 23 4.74 -13.71 -9.77
N ASP A 24 4.59 -15.02 -9.81
CA ASP A 24 4.59 -15.79 -11.04
C ASP A 24 3.37 -15.48 -11.94
N GLU A 25 3.58 -15.43 -13.25
CA GLU A 25 2.55 -15.10 -14.26
C GLU A 25 1.40 -16.12 -14.30
N GLN A 26 1.65 -17.41 -14.04
CA GLN A 26 0.59 -18.42 -13.98
C GLN A 26 -0.21 -18.30 -12.68
N ALA A 27 0.45 -17.94 -11.56
CA ALA A 27 -0.25 -17.60 -10.32
C ALA A 27 -1.14 -16.37 -10.49
N ALA A 28 -0.63 -15.29 -11.10
CA ALA A 28 -1.38 -14.06 -11.34
C ALA A 28 -2.62 -14.28 -12.23
N ARG A 29 -2.50 -15.13 -13.26
CA ARG A 29 -3.65 -15.50 -14.12
C ARG A 29 -4.75 -16.25 -13.38
N ARG A 30 -4.40 -17.08 -12.39
CA ARG A 30 -5.39 -17.80 -11.56
C ARG A 30 -6.07 -16.91 -10.53
N LEU A 31 -5.43 -15.81 -10.17
CA LEU A 31 -5.89 -14.86 -9.15
C LEU A 31 -5.94 -13.45 -9.74
N PRO A 32 -6.78 -13.15 -10.75
CA PRO A 32 -6.77 -11.85 -11.39
C PRO A 32 -7.18 -10.74 -10.42
N LEU A 33 -6.44 -9.63 -10.40
CA LEU A 33 -6.84 -8.42 -9.67
C LEU A 33 -7.62 -7.49 -10.60
N VAL A 34 -8.86 -7.18 -10.25
CA VAL A 34 -9.73 -6.30 -11.05
C VAL A 34 -9.14 -4.90 -11.22
N ALA A 35 -8.25 -4.48 -10.31
CA ALA A 35 -7.55 -3.21 -10.41
C ALA A 35 -6.84 -3.03 -11.76
N PHE A 36 -6.24 -4.08 -12.32
CA PHE A 36 -5.53 -3.98 -13.60
C PHE A 36 -6.44 -3.76 -14.81
N THR A 37 -7.75 -3.99 -14.72
CA THR A 37 -8.68 -3.58 -15.79
C THR A 37 -8.77 -2.06 -15.87
N VAL A 38 -8.66 -1.36 -14.73
CA VAL A 38 -8.66 0.11 -14.66
C VAL A 38 -7.44 0.68 -15.39
N LEU A 39 -6.25 0.11 -15.17
CA LEU A 39 -5.04 0.58 -15.85
C LEU A 39 -5.01 0.23 -17.35
N ALA A 40 -5.71 -0.83 -17.77
CA ALA A 40 -5.76 -1.26 -19.17
C ALA A 40 -6.80 -0.50 -20.01
N GLY A 41 -7.96 -0.17 -19.44
CA GLY A 41 -9.10 0.39 -20.19
C GLY A 41 -9.80 1.58 -19.55
N GLY A 42 -9.35 2.05 -18.38
CA GLY A 42 -9.98 3.17 -17.66
C GLY A 42 -11.28 2.81 -16.92
N ASP A 43 -11.72 1.55 -16.99
CA ASP A 43 -12.98 1.07 -16.44
C ASP A 43 -12.78 -0.21 -15.61
N ALA A 44 -13.67 -0.42 -14.64
CA ALA A 44 -13.81 -1.66 -13.89
C ALA A 44 -15.28 -1.81 -13.51
N PHE A 45 -15.82 -3.02 -13.67
CA PHE A 45 -17.18 -3.33 -13.25
C PHE A 45 -17.38 -2.93 -11.78
N GLU A 46 -18.33 -2.02 -11.56
CA GLU A 46 -18.74 -1.61 -10.23
C GLU A 46 -19.79 -2.60 -9.69
N GLY A 47 -19.54 -3.15 -8.51
CA GLY A 47 -20.46 -4.08 -7.88
C GLY A 47 -19.80 -4.95 -6.82
N GLY A 48 -20.63 -5.68 -6.09
CA GLY A 48 -20.21 -6.56 -5.00
C GLY A 48 -20.35 -5.92 -3.62
N SER A 49 -20.47 -6.76 -2.61
CA SER A 49 -20.43 -6.35 -1.21
C SER A 49 -19.01 -6.48 -0.67
N ALA A 50 -18.70 -5.74 0.39
CA ALA A 50 -17.51 -6.01 1.18
C ALA A 50 -17.43 -7.50 1.55
N PRO A 51 -16.23 -8.11 1.52
CA PRO A 51 -16.07 -9.52 1.88
C PRO A 51 -16.43 -9.71 3.36
N LYS A 52 -17.40 -10.59 3.64
CA LYS A 52 -17.87 -10.85 5.02
C LYS A 52 -16.73 -11.29 5.94
N ASP A 53 -15.84 -12.13 5.41
CA ASP A 53 -14.74 -12.73 6.18
C ASP A 53 -13.37 -12.12 5.84
N GLY A 54 -13.36 -10.92 5.23
CA GLY A 54 -12.13 -10.28 4.74
C GLY A 54 -11.07 -10.09 5.83
N LEU A 55 -11.47 -9.57 7.00
CA LEU A 55 -10.55 -9.38 8.12
C LEU A 55 -10.06 -10.71 8.71
N ALA A 56 -10.92 -11.72 8.78
CA ALA A 56 -10.54 -13.04 9.28
C ALA A 56 -9.52 -13.71 8.34
N CYS A 57 -9.75 -13.62 7.03
CA CYS A 57 -8.81 -14.11 6.00
C CYS A 57 -7.46 -13.39 6.09
N ALA A 58 -7.45 -12.05 6.14
CA ALA A 58 -6.23 -11.27 6.26
C ALA A 58 -5.48 -11.54 7.58
N SER A 59 -6.19 -11.66 8.70
CA SER A 59 -5.59 -11.98 10.00
C SER A 59 -4.97 -13.38 10.02
N ALA A 60 -5.62 -14.36 9.38
CA ALA A 60 -5.07 -15.70 9.24
C ALA A 60 -3.76 -15.68 8.43
N TRP A 61 -3.74 -14.95 7.31
CA TRP A 61 -2.53 -14.76 6.52
C TRP A 61 -1.42 -14.07 7.32
N VAL A 62 -1.71 -12.98 8.05
CA VAL A 62 -0.71 -12.30 8.88
C VAL A 62 -0.13 -13.28 9.90
N LYS A 63 -0.98 -14.05 10.59
CA LYS A 63 -0.54 -15.04 11.59
C LYS A 63 0.37 -16.13 11.00
N GLU A 64 0.10 -16.56 9.77
CA GLU A 64 0.82 -17.67 9.13
C GLU A 64 2.10 -17.21 8.40
N ARG A 65 2.06 -16.02 7.79
CA ARG A 65 3.06 -15.56 6.82
C ARG A 65 3.90 -14.39 7.31
N VAL A 66 3.51 -13.73 8.41
CA VAL A 66 4.27 -12.63 9.00
C VAL A 66 4.92 -13.08 10.30
N HIS A 67 6.25 -13.00 10.34
CA HIS A 67 7.05 -13.23 11.53
C HIS A 67 7.48 -11.91 12.15
N LEU A 68 7.31 -11.74 13.46
CA LEU A 68 7.64 -10.48 14.15
C LEU A 68 8.92 -10.63 14.97
N GLU A 69 9.96 -9.92 14.54
CA GLU A 69 11.17 -9.73 15.31
C GLU A 69 11.03 -8.49 16.20
N ARG A 70 10.60 -8.73 17.45
CA ARG A 70 10.22 -7.65 18.38
C ARG A 70 11.42 -6.87 18.91
N HIS A 71 12.61 -7.47 19.00
CA HIS A 71 13.81 -6.82 19.55
C HIS A 71 13.58 -6.14 20.93
N ARG A 72 12.76 -6.75 21.80
CA ARG A 72 12.26 -6.22 23.10
C ARG A 72 11.13 -5.18 23.02
N ALA A 73 10.49 -4.98 21.87
CA ALA A 73 9.27 -4.19 21.77
C ALA A 73 8.15 -4.77 22.66
N PRO A 74 7.29 -3.91 23.23
CA PRO A 74 6.08 -4.35 23.92
C PRO A 74 5.20 -5.24 23.03
N LYS A 75 4.52 -6.22 23.64
CA LYS A 75 3.65 -7.15 22.90
C LYS A 75 2.49 -6.41 22.25
N GLU A 76 2.03 -5.34 22.89
CA GLU A 76 0.91 -4.50 22.48
C GLU A 76 1.26 -3.74 21.20
N LEU A 77 2.50 -3.26 21.07
CA LEU A 77 2.98 -2.62 19.85
C LEU A 77 3.00 -3.61 18.68
N ALA A 78 3.55 -4.81 18.93
CA ALA A 78 3.57 -5.88 17.93
C ALA A 78 2.16 -6.29 17.48
N ALA A 79 1.22 -6.41 18.42
CA ALA A 79 -0.18 -6.71 18.12
C ALA A 79 -0.83 -5.62 17.25
N ARG A 80 -0.61 -4.34 17.56
CA ARG A 80 -1.10 -3.22 16.74
C ARG A 80 -0.55 -3.25 15.32
N VAL A 81 0.74 -3.54 15.15
CA VAL A 81 1.35 -3.68 13.82
C VAL A 81 0.66 -4.79 13.03
N THR A 82 0.49 -5.99 13.60
CA THR A 82 -0.20 -7.09 12.90
C THR A 82 -1.66 -6.78 12.60
N GLU A 83 -2.35 -6.10 13.50
CA GLU A 83 -3.73 -5.68 13.31
C GLU A 83 -3.87 -4.69 12.15
N ARG A 84 -2.98 -3.70 12.07
CA ARG A 84 -2.95 -2.71 10.98
C ARG A 84 -2.70 -3.37 9.62
N MET A 85 -1.72 -4.28 9.55
CA MET A 85 -1.47 -5.07 8.35
C MET A 85 -2.71 -5.87 7.90
N ALA A 86 -3.38 -6.54 8.84
CA ALA A 86 -4.58 -7.31 8.53
C ALA A 86 -5.73 -6.40 8.06
N ARG A 87 -5.93 -5.25 8.69
CA ARG A 87 -6.98 -4.28 8.31
C ARG A 87 -6.78 -3.71 6.90
N GLN A 88 -5.54 -3.41 6.51
CA GLN A 88 -5.24 -2.94 5.15
C GLN A 88 -5.60 -3.98 4.09
N LEU A 89 -5.30 -5.25 4.34
CA LEU A 89 -5.54 -6.34 3.39
C LEU A 89 -6.98 -6.86 3.39
N ALA A 90 -7.76 -6.58 4.44
CA ALA A 90 -9.11 -7.12 4.64
C ALA A 90 -10.08 -6.83 3.49
N GLY A 91 -9.85 -5.77 2.73
CA GLY A 91 -10.71 -5.37 1.62
C GLY A 91 -10.58 -6.24 0.36
N ASN A 92 -9.47 -6.96 0.18
CA ASN A 92 -9.20 -7.72 -1.04
C ASN A 92 -8.62 -9.12 -0.77
N PRO A 93 -9.49 -10.14 -0.56
CA PRO A 93 -9.06 -11.52 -0.35
C PRO A 93 -8.24 -12.11 -1.51
N THR A 94 -8.45 -11.65 -2.75
CA THR A 94 -7.64 -12.09 -3.91
C THR A 94 -6.21 -11.58 -3.79
N LEU A 95 -6.01 -10.38 -3.26
CA LEU A 95 -4.68 -9.85 -2.96
C LEU A 95 -3.98 -10.68 -1.86
N VAL A 96 -4.71 -11.03 -0.80
CA VAL A 96 -4.22 -11.94 0.25
C VAL A 96 -3.82 -13.30 -0.33
N ALA A 97 -4.65 -13.86 -1.21
CA ALA A 97 -4.36 -15.14 -1.86
C ALA A 97 -3.09 -15.09 -2.74
N ARG A 98 -2.81 -13.96 -3.40
CA ARG A 98 -1.56 -13.76 -4.13
C ARG A 98 -0.36 -13.72 -3.19
N LEU A 99 -0.46 -12.96 -2.09
CA LEU A 99 0.59 -12.89 -1.08
C LEU A 99 0.86 -14.24 -0.39
N ALA A 100 -0.14 -15.12 -0.28
CA ALA A 100 0.06 -16.46 0.29
C ALA A 100 1.08 -17.30 -0.51
N GLY A 101 1.22 -17.04 -1.82
CA GLY A 101 2.21 -17.69 -2.68
C GLY A 101 3.60 -17.04 -2.68
N ALA A 102 3.76 -15.86 -2.08
CA ALA A 102 5.02 -15.13 -2.01
C ALA A 102 5.87 -15.59 -0.80
N PRO A 103 7.18 -15.29 -0.75
CA PRO A 103 7.99 -15.49 0.46
C PRO A 103 7.34 -14.89 1.71
N PRO A 104 7.54 -15.49 2.90
CA PRO A 104 7.05 -14.89 4.15
C PRO A 104 7.70 -13.52 4.39
N ILE A 105 7.05 -12.71 5.24
CA ILE A 105 7.54 -11.39 5.62
C ILE A 105 8.02 -11.44 7.07
N THR A 106 9.24 -11.00 7.32
CA THR A 106 9.72 -10.71 8.68
C THR A 106 9.59 -9.21 8.94
N VAL A 107 8.90 -8.84 10.03
CA VAL A 107 8.76 -7.46 10.47
C VAL A 107 9.66 -7.21 11.67
N ASP A 108 10.68 -6.37 11.49
CA ASP A 108 11.62 -5.95 12.52
C ASP A 108 11.14 -4.68 13.21
N LEU A 109 10.81 -4.77 14.50
CA LEU A 109 10.52 -3.60 15.33
C LEU A 109 11.85 -3.06 15.86
N VAL A 110 12.48 -2.15 15.12
CA VAL A 110 13.82 -1.62 15.41
C VAL A 110 13.78 -0.79 16.70
N PRO A 111 14.68 -1.05 17.67
CA PRO A 111 14.76 -0.25 18.89
C PRO A 111 14.97 1.24 18.59
N GLU A 112 14.56 2.10 19.51
CA GLU A 112 14.81 3.53 19.42
C GLU A 112 16.32 3.81 19.30
N GLY A 113 16.70 4.59 18.29
CA GLY A 113 18.10 4.86 17.96
C GLY A 113 18.90 3.65 17.45
N GLY A 114 18.26 2.50 17.23
CA GLY A 114 18.87 1.30 16.66
C GLY A 114 19.24 1.47 15.18
N SER A 115 20.08 0.58 14.66
CA SER A 115 20.54 0.62 13.26
C SER A 115 19.89 -0.48 12.41
N PHE A 116 19.47 -0.14 11.20
CA PHE A 116 19.02 -1.12 10.21
C PHE A 116 20.18 -2.02 9.77
N VAL A 117 21.35 -1.45 9.53
CA VAL A 117 22.54 -2.23 9.12
C VAL A 117 22.94 -3.24 10.19
N ALA A 118 22.84 -2.88 11.48
CA ALA A 118 23.08 -3.81 12.58
C ALA A 118 22.10 -5.00 12.61
N LEU A 119 20.92 -4.86 12.01
CA LEU A 119 19.93 -5.92 11.82
C LEU A 119 20.09 -6.66 10.48
N GLY A 120 21.16 -6.39 9.74
CA GLY A 120 21.53 -7.07 8.51
C GLY A 120 21.06 -6.40 7.22
N PHE A 121 20.43 -5.22 7.29
CA PHE A 121 20.08 -4.47 6.08
C PHE A 121 21.32 -3.92 5.37
N PRO A 122 21.27 -3.68 4.05
CA PRO A 122 22.43 -3.18 3.30
C PRO A 122 22.94 -1.83 3.83
N ALA A 123 24.26 -1.60 3.77
CA ALA A 123 24.87 -0.34 4.23
C ALA A 123 24.37 0.91 3.47
N ALA A 124 23.77 0.70 2.29
CA ALA A 124 23.17 1.75 1.49
C ALA A 124 21.88 2.31 2.10
N VAL A 125 21.20 1.61 3.01
CA VAL A 125 19.93 2.07 3.58
C VAL A 125 20.11 3.33 4.43
N LEU A 126 19.13 4.23 4.39
CA LEU A 126 19.13 5.44 5.18
C LEU A 126 18.75 5.09 6.62
N GLU A 127 19.74 5.15 7.50
CA GLU A 127 19.53 4.92 8.92
C GLU A 127 18.51 5.87 9.57
N ARG A 128 18.24 7.02 8.98
CA ARG A 128 17.21 7.95 9.48
C ARG A 128 15.78 7.64 9.03
N ALA A 129 15.55 6.65 8.17
CA ALA A 129 14.21 6.32 7.70
C ALA A 129 13.35 5.77 8.86
N ALA A 130 12.06 6.09 8.84
CA ALA A 130 11.11 5.63 9.87
C ALA A 130 10.69 4.17 9.66
N GLY A 131 10.57 3.77 8.39
CA GLY A 131 10.34 2.42 7.94
C GLY A 131 11.20 2.11 6.72
N LEU A 132 11.22 0.83 6.35
CA LEU A 132 11.92 0.32 5.17
C LEU A 132 11.31 -1.02 4.79
N PHE A 133 10.96 -1.20 3.53
CA PHE A 133 10.76 -2.52 2.94
C PHE A 133 12.02 -2.99 2.19
N TRP A 134 12.44 -4.24 2.46
CA TRP A 134 13.53 -4.88 1.74
C TRP A 134 13.23 -6.35 1.40
N GLY A 135 13.02 -6.63 0.12
CA GLY A 135 13.00 -8.00 -0.42
C GLY A 135 14.27 -8.27 -1.21
N ASP A 136 15.15 -9.13 -0.71
CA ASP A 136 16.32 -9.62 -1.43
C ASP A 136 16.14 -11.12 -1.71
N GLN A 137 16.36 -11.57 -2.94
CA GLN A 137 16.16 -12.97 -3.31
C GLN A 137 17.08 -13.94 -2.58
N SER A 138 18.23 -13.46 -2.07
CA SER A 138 19.14 -14.26 -1.25
C SER A 138 18.64 -14.47 0.17
N TRP A 139 17.62 -13.72 0.61
CA TRP A 139 17.07 -13.82 1.95
C TRP A 139 15.92 -14.83 2.01
N PRO A 140 15.77 -15.57 3.12
CA PRO A 140 14.70 -16.56 3.26
C PRO A 140 13.30 -15.93 3.37
N ALA A 141 13.24 -14.63 3.68
CA ALA A 141 12.01 -13.86 3.85
C ALA A 141 12.24 -12.43 3.36
N ALA A 142 11.19 -11.80 2.82
CA ALA A 142 11.18 -10.36 2.64
C ALA A 142 11.10 -9.69 4.02
N ARG A 143 11.58 -8.46 4.15
CA ARG A 143 11.64 -7.76 5.43
C ARG A 143 10.97 -6.40 5.39
N ILE A 144 10.33 -6.05 6.49
CA ILE A 144 9.86 -4.70 6.78
C ILE A 144 10.51 -4.28 8.09
N ALA A 145 11.31 -3.23 8.11
CA ALA A 145 11.80 -2.63 9.34
C ALA A 145 10.94 -1.43 9.72
N LEU A 146 10.59 -1.33 11.00
CA LEU A 146 9.83 -0.22 11.56
C LEU A 146 10.53 0.29 12.81
N ARG A 147 10.95 1.56 12.81
CA ARG A 147 11.44 2.22 14.03
C ARG A 147 10.30 2.38 15.02
N ARG A 148 10.44 1.81 16.21
CA ARG A 148 9.35 1.77 17.21
C ARG A 148 8.85 3.15 17.61
N GLU A 149 9.77 4.10 17.73
CA GLU A 149 9.52 5.51 18.04
C GLU A 149 8.61 6.18 16.99
N HIS A 150 8.48 5.60 15.79
CA HIS A 150 7.68 6.14 14.70
C HIS A 150 6.40 5.36 14.40
N VAL A 151 6.24 4.12 14.88
CA VAL A 151 5.05 3.28 14.57
C VAL A 151 3.73 3.96 14.94
N ASP A 152 3.68 4.56 16.12
CA ASP A 152 2.49 5.27 16.61
C ASP A 152 2.55 6.79 16.31
N ALA A 153 3.75 7.36 16.14
CA ALA A 153 3.94 8.79 15.91
C ALA A 153 3.76 9.19 14.43
N THR A 154 3.96 8.26 13.50
CA THR A 154 3.80 8.47 12.05
C THR A 154 2.54 7.75 11.58
N PRO A 155 1.45 8.49 11.28
CA PRO A 155 0.25 7.90 10.71
C PRO A 155 0.59 7.08 9.47
N MET A 156 -0.10 5.96 9.30
CA MET A 156 0.02 5.10 8.11
C MET A 156 1.39 4.44 7.86
N LEU A 157 2.38 4.56 8.75
CA LEU A 157 3.72 3.97 8.53
C LEU A 157 3.67 2.46 8.24
N VAL A 158 2.93 1.68 9.03
CA VAL A 158 2.81 0.23 8.81
C VAL A 158 2.23 -0.07 7.44
N GLU A 159 1.20 0.69 7.05
CA GLU A 159 0.49 0.49 5.81
C GLU A 159 1.28 0.96 4.59
N HIS A 160 2.10 2.00 4.75
CA HIS A 160 3.04 2.47 3.75
C HIS A 160 4.04 1.37 3.40
N GLU A 161 4.74 0.83 4.40
CA GLU A 161 5.74 -0.23 4.18
C GLU A 161 5.10 -1.52 3.64
N LEU A 162 3.91 -1.87 4.13
CA LEU A 162 3.17 -3.01 3.58
C LEU A 162 2.74 -2.77 2.13
N SER A 163 2.51 -1.53 1.71
CA SER A 163 2.21 -1.21 0.31
C SER A 163 3.41 -1.52 -0.59
N HIS A 164 4.63 -1.15 -0.18
CA HIS A 164 5.85 -1.54 -0.90
C HIS A 164 5.97 -3.06 -1.01
N ALA A 165 5.76 -3.77 0.09
CA ALA A 165 5.78 -5.23 0.09
C ALA A 165 4.72 -5.83 -0.84
N VAL A 166 3.50 -5.30 -0.84
CA VAL A 166 2.41 -5.74 -1.74
C VAL A 166 2.80 -5.52 -3.19
N PHE A 167 3.29 -4.34 -3.54
CA PHE A 167 3.70 -4.02 -4.91
C PHE A 167 4.80 -4.96 -5.40
N ALA A 168 5.77 -5.25 -4.54
CA ALA A 168 6.90 -6.11 -4.84
C ALA A 168 6.53 -7.60 -4.94
N LEU A 169 5.66 -8.10 -4.04
CA LEU A 169 5.44 -9.53 -3.84
C LEU A 169 4.13 -10.06 -4.45
N ALA A 170 3.09 -9.23 -4.56
CA ALA A 170 1.78 -9.64 -5.05
C ALA A 170 1.58 -9.38 -6.55
N PHE A 171 2.48 -8.62 -7.18
CA PHE A 171 2.39 -8.27 -8.59
C PHE A 171 3.42 -9.05 -9.40
N THR A 172 3.10 -9.34 -10.65
CA THR A 172 4.12 -9.80 -11.60
C THR A 172 4.99 -8.62 -12.06
N THR A 173 6.15 -8.89 -12.65
CA THR A 173 6.98 -7.85 -13.27
C THR A 173 6.19 -7.06 -14.32
N LYS A 174 5.33 -7.72 -15.10
CA LYS A 174 4.52 -7.05 -16.12
C LYS A 174 3.48 -6.12 -15.49
N GLU A 175 2.81 -6.56 -14.43
CA GLU A 175 1.87 -5.75 -13.66
C GLU A 175 2.54 -4.52 -13.04
N GLN A 176 3.75 -4.68 -12.48
CA GLN A 176 4.55 -3.57 -11.97
C GLN A 176 4.91 -2.56 -13.08
N GLU A 177 5.38 -3.03 -14.24
CA GLU A 177 5.71 -2.14 -15.37
C GLU A 177 4.49 -1.39 -15.92
N VAL A 178 3.29 -2.01 -15.90
CA VAL A 178 2.05 -1.31 -16.24
C VAL A 178 1.80 -0.17 -15.25
N ALA A 179 1.90 -0.43 -13.94
CA ALA A 179 1.73 0.62 -12.93
C ALA A 179 2.79 1.73 -13.08
N TYR A 180 4.05 1.38 -13.30
CA TYR A 180 5.12 2.35 -13.56
C TYR A 180 4.85 3.17 -14.83
N GLY A 181 4.31 2.57 -15.89
CA GLY A 181 3.95 3.30 -17.11
C GLY A 181 2.99 4.47 -16.86
N HIS A 182 2.06 4.31 -15.90
CA HIS A 182 1.12 5.36 -15.50
C HIS A 182 1.73 6.42 -14.58
N LEU A 183 2.69 6.04 -13.73
CA LEU A 183 3.35 6.95 -12.78
C LEU A 183 4.51 7.74 -13.40
N ARG A 184 5.21 7.15 -14.37
CA ARG A 184 6.44 7.69 -14.95
C ARG A 184 6.32 9.12 -15.50
N PRO A 185 5.22 9.52 -16.18
CA PRO A 185 5.08 10.89 -16.68
C PRO A 185 5.12 11.96 -15.57
N VAL A 186 4.75 11.59 -14.34
CA VAL A 186 4.64 12.52 -13.21
C VAL A 186 5.84 12.44 -12.27
N PHE A 187 6.29 11.23 -11.96
CA PHE A 187 7.31 10.99 -10.92
C PHE A 187 8.70 10.69 -11.50
N GLY A 188 8.79 10.28 -12.76
CA GLY A 188 10.05 10.02 -13.46
C GLY A 188 10.82 8.81 -12.92
N ALA A 189 11.55 9.00 -11.82
CA ALA A 189 12.44 7.99 -11.24
C ALA A 189 11.65 6.84 -10.57
N ARG A 190 12.15 5.60 -10.69
CA ARG A 190 11.52 4.40 -10.10
C ARG A 190 11.26 4.55 -8.60
N ALA A 191 12.24 5.06 -7.87
CA ALA A 191 12.12 5.36 -6.45
C ALA A 191 10.92 6.25 -6.11
N ALA A 192 10.74 7.35 -6.86
CA ALA A 192 9.63 8.25 -6.66
C ALA A 192 8.29 7.61 -7.03
N MET A 193 8.28 6.68 -7.99
CA MET A 193 7.08 5.91 -8.35
C MET A 193 6.70 4.89 -7.27
N ASP A 194 7.68 4.20 -6.67
CA ASP A 194 7.47 3.27 -5.55
C ASP A 194 6.83 4.02 -4.36
N GLU A 195 7.42 5.15 -3.97
CA GLU A 195 6.86 6.03 -2.95
C GLU A 195 5.46 6.54 -3.32
N ALA A 196 5.27 6.97 -4.56
CA ALA A 196 3.97 7.44 -5.01
C ALA A 196 2.90 6.34 -4.87
N PHE A 197 3.22 5.09 -5.20
CA PHE A 197 2.31 3.98 -5.00
C PHE A 197 1.93 3.78 -3.52
N ALA A 198 2.92 3.82 -2.62
CA ALA A 198 2.69 3.68 -1.18
C ALA A 198 1.86 4.85 -0.63
N ILE A 199 2.16 6.10 -1.00
CA ILE A 199 1.42 7.29 -0.59
C ILE A 199 -0.01 7.28 -1.15
N TYR A 200 -0.23 6.89 -2.40
CA TYR A 200 -1.60 6.73 -2.94
C TYR A 200 -2.37 5.64 -2.15
N SER A 201 -1.67 4.60 -1.69
CA SER A 201 -2.27 3.55 -0.86
C SER A 201 -2.63 4.04 0.54
N GLU A 202 -1.79 4.86 1.18
CA GLU A 202 -2.14 5.54 2.44
C GLU A 202 -3.47 6.28 2.31
N ARG A 203 -3.65 7.01 1.21
CA ARG A 203 -4.82 7.87 0.99
C ARG A 203 -6.13 7.12 1.01
N GLU A 204 -6.17 5.93 0.41
CA GLU A 204 -7.37 5.08 0.37
C GLU A 204 -7.72 4.51 1.75
N LEU A 205 -6.76 4.47 2.67
CA LEU A 205 -6.91 3.93 4.01
C LEU A 205 -7.22 5.02 5.05
N CYS A 206 -6.63 6.22 4.94
CA CYS A 206 -6.80 7.31 5.92
C CYS A 206 -7.95 8.30 5.61
N GLY A 207 -8.52 8.28 4.41
CA GLY A 207 -9.73 9.04 4.09
C GLY A 207 -9.55 10.54 3.77
N SER A 208 -8.53 11.22 4.29
CA SER A 208 -8.07 12.55 3.83
C SER A 208 -6.69 12.92 4.38
N TRP A 209 -5.96 13.78 3.65
CA TRP A 209 -4.81 14.51 4.20
C TRP A 209 -5.16 15.96 4.49
N ASP A 210 -4.60 16.48 5.58
CA ASP A 210 -4.69 17.90 5.92
C ASP A 210 -3.80 18.78 5.02
N GLU A 211 -3.86 20.10 5.21
CA GLU A 211 -3.11 21.05 4.41
C GLU A 211 -1.60 21.00 4.69
N LEU A 212 -1.20 20.75 5.94
CA LEU A 212 0.21 20.65 6.33
C LEU A 212 0.86 19.44 5.66
N GLU A 213 0.17 18.31 5.66
CA GLU A 213 0.57 17.06 5.03
C GLU A 213 0.76 17.20 3.52
N ARG A 214 -0.06 18.02 2.85
CA ARG A 214 0.08 18.33 1.42
C ARG A 214 1.26 19.24 1.11
N HIS A 215 1.72 20.03 2.07
CA HIS A 215 2.89 20.90 1.92
C HIS A 215 4.19 20.28 2.43
N ALA A 216 4.15 19.01 2.82
CA ALA A 216 5.37 18.25 3.14
C ALA A 216 6.39 18.35 1.99
N PRO A 217 7.69 18.45 2.29
CA PRO A 217 8.72 18.52 1.25
C PRO A 217 8.81 17.21 0.45
N GLY A 218 9.42 17.29 -0.73
CA GLY A 218 9.74 16.13 -1.54
C GLY A 218 8.53 15.39 -2.14
N VAL A 219 8.73 14.11 -2.43
CA VAL A 219 7.76 13.20 -3.04
C VAL A 219 6.46 13.13 -2.25
N TYR A 220 6.50 13.24 -0.92
CA TYR A 220 5.31 13.14 -0.07
C TYR A 220 4.30 14.23 -0.38
N GLY A 221 4.64 15.50 -0.15
CA GLY A 221 3.71 16.58 -0.43
C GLY A 221 3.42 16.71 -1.93
N PHE A 222 4.40 16.44 -2.80
CA PHE A 222 4.16 16.45 -4.24
C PHE A 222 3.08 15.44 -4.65
N THR A 223 3.23 14.17 -4.26
CA THR A 223 2.27 13.09 -4.54
C THR A 223 0.89 13.42 -3.96
N ARG A 224 0.85 13.91 -2.73
CA ARG A 224 -0.40 14.29 -2.06
C ARG A 224 -1.17 15.39 -2.80
N ARG A 225 -0.46 16.31 -3.46
CA ARG A 225 -1.05 17.35 -4.32
C ARG A 225 -1.49 16.84 -5.69
N GLN A 226 -0.96 15.72 -6.16
CA GLN A 226 -1.38 15.09 -7.43
C GLN A 226 -2.66 14.25 -7.29
N TRP A 227 -3.12 14.00 -6.06
CA TRP A 227 -4.32 13.20 -5.84
C TRP A 227 -5.57 13.86 -6.42
N ARG A 228 -6.27 13.12 -7.26
CA ARG A 228 -7.59 13.49 -7.76
C ARG A 228 -8.45 12.24 -7.91
N GLU A 229 -9.70 12.31 -7.43
CA GLU A 229 -10.62 11.16 -7.45
C GLU A 229 -10.90 10.65 -8.89
N ASP A 230 -10.83 11.53 -9.89
CA ASP A 230 -11.05 11.18 -11.29
C ASP A 230 -9.84 10.54 -11.99
N HIS A 231 -8.66 10.53 -11.35
CA HIS A 231 -7.45 9.98 -11.95
C HIS A 231 -7.47 8.44 -12.02
N VAL A 232 -7.01 7.90 -13.15
CA VAL A 232 -6.95 6.45 -13.41
C VAL A 232 -6.15 5.71 -12.34
N PHE A 233 -5.04 6.30 -11.86
CA PHE A 233 -4.20 5.66 -10.86
C PHE A 233 -4.84 5.66 -9.47
N THR A 234 -5.53 6.74 -9.08
CA THR A 234 -6.35 6.78 -7.86
C THR A 234 -7.41 5.68 -7.88
N ARG A 235 -8.13 5.54 -9.00
CA ARG A 235 -9.13 4.50 -9.22
C ARG A 235 -8.53 3.09 -9.16
N PHE A 236 -7.35 2.89 -9.74
CA PHE A 236 -6.59 1.65 -9.64
C PHE A 236 -6.29 1.28 -8.19
N VAL A 237 -5.73 2.21 -7.40
CA VAL A 237 -5.38 1.95 -5.99
C VAL A 237 -6.64 1.67 -5.15
N ARG A 238 -7.75 2.36 -5.40
CA ARG A 238 -9.03 2.03 -4.77
C ARG A 238 -9.46 0.59 -5.07
N LYS A 239 -9.42 0.18 -6.35
CA LYS A 239 -9.81 -1.18 -6.73
C LYS A 239 -8.81 -2.24 -6.29
N LEU A 240 -7.56 -1.86 -6.05
CA LEU A 240 -6.56 -2.73 -5.45
C LEU A 240 -6.90 -3.06 -4.00
N TRP A 241 -7.20 -2.06 -3.17
CA TRP A 241 -7.48 -2.30 -1.75
C TRP A 241 -8.93 -2.71 -1.49
N PHE A 242 -9.87 -2.15 -2.25
CA PHE A 242 -11.31 -2.26 -2.04
C PHE A 242 -12.06 -2.42 -3.36
N PRO A 243 -11.96 -3.59 -4.02
CA PRO A 243 -12.60 -3.82 -5.32
C PRO A 243 -14.13 -3.58 -5.31
N PHE A 244 -14.77 -3.75 -4.15
CA PHE A 244 -16.21 -3.53 -3.92
C PHE A 244 -16.60 -2.05 -3.71
N LYS A 245 -15.65 -1.15 -3.41
CA LYS A 245 -15.98 0.28 -3.29
C LYS A 245 -16.25 0.85 -4.69
N PRO A 246 -17.21 1.79 -4.84
CA PRO A 246 -17.40 2.50 -6.10
C PRO A 246 -16.12 3.26 -6.49
N LEU A 247 -15.91 3.48 -7.79
CA LEU A 247 -14.75 4.21 -8.26
C LEU A 247 -14.76 5.63 -7.69
N ALA A 248 -13.55 6.12 -7.44
CA ALA A 248 -13.30 7.51 -7.09
C ALA A 248 -13.94 8.46 -8.13
N GLY A 249 -14.76 9.38 -7.63
CA GLY A 249 -15.48 10.36 -8.44
C GLY A 249 -16.74 9.86 -9.14
N ALA A 250 -17.17 8.60 -8.94
CA ALA A 250 -18.49 8.17 -9.38
C ALA A 250 -19.56 9.00 -8.65
N ARG A 251 -20.46 9.64 -9.40
CA ARG A 251 -21.65 10.26 -8.77
C ARG A 251 -22.38 9.16 -8.02
N PRO A 252 -22.81 9.37 -6.75
CA PRO A 252 -23.66 8.40 -6.10
C PRO A 252 -24.84 8.14 -7.04
N ALA A 253 -25.07 6.87 -7.37
CA ALA A 253 -26.30 6.48 -8.03
C ALA A 253 -27.41 7.11 -7.17
N VAL A 254 -28.16 8.03 -7.76
CA VAL A 254 -29.22 8.76 -7.07
C VAL A 254 -30.03 7.71 -6.34
N GLU A 255 -29.89 7.66 -5.01
CA GLU A 255 -30.74 6.83 -4.17
C GLU A 255 -32.14 7.31 -4.49
N GLY A 256 -32.86 6.53 -5.28
CA GLY A 256 -34.21 6.85 -5.66
C GLY A 256 -34.97 7.04 -4.37
N HIS A 257 -35.24 8.29 -4.02
CA HIS A 257 -36.22 8.66 -3.02
C HIS A 257 -37.49 7.92 -3.43
N ARG A 258 -37.73 6.76 -2.81
CA ARG A 258 -39.07 6.21 -2.70
C ARG A 258 -39.84 7.20 -1.82
N ARG A 259 -40.33 8.26 -2.48
CA ARG A 259 -41.49 9.00 -2.00
C ARG A 259 -42.60 7.96 -1.90
N TRP A 260 -42.81 7.49 -0.68
CA TRP A 260 -44.09 6.96 -0.26
C TRP A 260 -45.10 8.08 -0.46
N ASN A 261 -45.77 8.08 -1.61
CA ASN A 261 -46.99 8.86 -1.77
C ASN A 261 -48.02 8.27 -0.81
N LYS A 262 -48.24 8.99 0.29
CA LYS A 262 -49.43 8.87 1.12
C LYS A 262 -50.64 8.94 0.20
N PHE A 263 -51.33 7.81 0.02
CA PHE A 263 -52.74 7.85 -0.36
C PHE A 263 -53.52 8.30 0.88
N SER A 264 -53.74 9.61 0.98
CA SER A 264 -54.80 10.19 1.79
C SER A 264 -55.97 10.52 0.87
N GLY A 265 -56.97 9.62 0.86
CA GLY A 265 -58.42 9.87 0.97
C GLY A 265 -59.18 10.82 0.02
N ALA A 266 -60.42 10.39 -0.24
CA ALA A 266 -61.61 11.08 -0.77
C ALA A 266 -61.67 11.17 -2.31
N ARG A 267 -62.65 10.56 -2.98
CA ARG A 267 -64.10 10.53 -2.72
C ARG A 267 -64.74 9.17 -2.90
#